data_AF-A0A848C9A6-F1
#
_entry.id   AF-A0A848C9A6-F1
#
_cell.length_a   1.000
_cell.length_b   1.000
_cell.length_c   1.000
_cell.angle_alpha   90.00
_cell.angle_beta   90.00
_cell.angle_gamma   90.00
#
_symmetry.space_group_name_H-M   'P 1'
#
loop_
_entity.id
_entity.type
_entity.pdbx_description
1 polymer ?
#
loop_
_entity_poly.entity_id
_entity_poly.type
_entity_poly.pdbx_seq_one_letter_code
_entity_poly.pdbx_strand_id
1 'polypeptide(L)'
;MVELIYENPKIYRIFVPLPENPLKLLNSYVIITENRNLIIDTGFKREECLKALLGGLKELKLELEKTDIFLTHLHSDHCGLINKLTTDNNKVYMSEIDYDYLIGNLIGDNWKKIEERFKEEGFPNDIAFRLKESNHAKRFAPDKIFEVIKLKNEDKIQIGDTELIGIHTPGHTPGHMCLYIPKEKILFSGDHVLFDITPNITSWLEKKDSLGDYIESLKKIKKLDIKTTFPGHREIGISIYDRIDSILNHHKERLEELLEVLSKKDSQTAYEIASQMTWNTRGKGWNEFPDNQKWFATGETMSHLDYLYCRNKIEKILDKDNFYKYSIK
;
A
#
# COMPACT_ATOMS: atom_id res chain seq x y z
N MET A 1 -18.50 -16.07 -5.68
CA MET A 1 -17.69 -14.85 -5.40
C MET A 1 -16.88 -15.02 -4.13
N VAL A 2 -17.38 -15.86 -3.22
CA VAL A 2 -16.72 -16.20 -1.97
C VAL A 2 -16.01 -17.55 -2.10
N GLU A 3 -14.86 -17.68 -1.47
CA GLU A 3 -14.06 -18.90 -1.43
C GLU A 3 -13.66 -19.18 0.02
N LEU A 4 -13.85 -20.41 0.49
CA LEU A 4 -13.34 -20.85 1.80
C LEU A 4 -11.85 -21.19 1.66
N ILE A 5 -10.99 -20.47 2.39
CA ILE A 5 -9.54 -20.61 2.29
C ILE A 5 -8.89 -21.17 3.57
N TYR A 6 -9.64 -21.19 4.69
CA TYR A 6 -9.19 -21.78 5.95
C TYR A 6 -10.38 -22.19 6.83
N GLU A 7 -10.28 -23.32 7.52
CA GLU A 7 -11.42 -23.94 8.24
C GLU A 7 -11.52 -23.55 9.73
N ASN A 8 -10.41 -23.28 10.41
CA ASN A 8 -10.43 -23.01 11.86
C ASN A 8 -9.34 -22.00 12.30
N PRO A 9 -9.64 -20.69 12.39
CA PRO A 9 -10.97 -20.10 12.23
C PRO A 9 -11.46 -20.17 10.79
N LYS A 10 -12.77 -20.04 10.57
CA LYS A 10 -13.32 -19.98 9.21
C LYS A 10 -12.92 -18.66 8.55
N ILE A 11 -12.10 -18.75 7.51
CA ILE A 11 -11.65 -17.60 6.73
C ILE A 11 -12.12 -17.78 5.31
N TYR A 12 -12.85 -16.79 4.82
CA TYR A 12 -13.30 -16.70 3.45
C TYR A 12 -12.58 -15.56 2.73
N ARG A 13 -12.38 -15.72 1.42
CA ARG A 13 -11.96 -14.67 0.50
C ARG A 13 -13.14 -14.22 -0.35
N ILE A 14 -13.38 -12.92 -0.42
CA ILE A 14 -14.29 -12.28 -1.37
C ILE A 14 -13.42 -11.58 -2.41
N PHE A 15 -13.58 -11.95 -3.67
CA PHE A 15 -12.92 -11.26 -4.77
C PHE A 15 -13.67 -9.96 -5.10
N VAL A 16 -13.05 -8.82 -4.83
CA VAL A 16 -13.62 -7.50 -5.10
C VAL A 16 -13.03 -6.97 -6.41
N PRO A 17 -13.83 -6.78 -7.48
CA PRO A 17 -13.33 -6.30 -8.76
C PRO A 17 -12.82 -4.86 -8.64
N LEU A 18 -11.70 -4.59 -9.30
CA LEU A 18 -11.11 -3.26 -9.46
C LEU A 18 -11.09 -2.92 -10.97
N PRO A 19 -12.23 -2.52 -11.56
CA PRO A 19 -12.32 -2.31 -13.00
C PRO A 19 -11.38 -1.19 -13.45
N GLU A 20 -10.79 -1.34 -14.64
CA GLU A 20 -9.85 -0.37 -15.23
C GLU A 20 -8.59 -0.12 -14.38
N ASN A 21 -8.31 -0.98 -13.41
CA ASN A 21 -7.09 -0.95 -12.60
C ASN A 21 -6.17 -2.13 -12.99
N PRO A 22 -4.84 -1.93 -13.13
CA PRO A 22 -3.88 -3.00 -13.41
C PRO A 22 -3.88 -4.17 -12.41
N LEU A 23 -4.26 -3.93 -11.15
CA LEU A 23 -4.39 -4.94 -10.10
C LEU A 23 -5.57 -5.88 -10.33
N LYS A 24 -6.61 -5.43 -11.06
CA LYS A 24 -7.84 -6.14 -11.43
C LYS A 24 -8.75 -6.55 -10.28
N LEU A 25 -8.21 -7.00 -9.16
CA LEU A 25 -8.95 -7.56 -8.02
C LEU A 25 -8.28 -7.20 -6.71
N LEU A 26 -9.07 -6.93 -5.68
CA LEU A 26 -8.69 -6.96 -4.27
C LEU A 26 -9.17 -8.29 -3.66
N ASN A 27 -8.32 -8.91 -2.85
CA ASN A 27 -8.67 -10.01 -1.97
C ASN A 27 -9.17 -9.43 -0.63
N SER A 28 -10.49 -9.31 -0.46
CA SER A 28 -11.07 -8.99 0.85
C SER A 28 -11.26 -10.29 1.64
N TYR A 29 -10.88 -10.29 2.91
CA TYR A 29 -10.94 -11.49 3.74
C TYR A 29 -12.01 -11.36 4.82
N VAL A 30 -12.73 -12.44 5.10
CA VAL A 30 -13.76 -12.48 6.13
C VAL A 30 -13.44 -13.60 7.12
N ILE A 31 -13.24 -13.23 8.38
CA ILE A 31 -13.08 -14.16 9.50
C ILE A 31 -14.44 -14.30 10.19
N ILE A 32 -14.95 -15.52 10.23
CA ILE A 32 -16.24 -15.85 10.85
C ILE A 32 -15.99 -16.58 12.16
N THR A 33 -16.57 -16.07 13.24
CA THR A 33 -16.63 -16.74 14.54
C THR A 33 -18.09 -16.89 14.99
N GLU A 34 -18.31 -17.43 16.19
CA GLU A 34 -19.67 -17.69 16.68
C GLU A 34 -20.53 -16.43 16.79
N ASN A 35 -19.97 -15.33 17.30
CA ASN A 35 -20.74 -14.14 17.71
C ASN A 35 -20.31 -12.83 17.01
N ARG A 36 -19.13 -12.81 16.38
CA ARG A 36 -18.58 -11.61 15.75
C ARG A 36 -17.74 -11.97 14.54
N ASN A 37 -17.81 -11.16 13.49
CA ASN A 37 -17.02 -11.37 12.28
C ASN A 37 -16.07 -10.19 12.07
N LEU A 38 -15.05 -10.41 11.26
CA LEU A 38 -14.14 -9.36 10.81
C LEU A 38 -14.02 -9.42 9.30
N ILE A 39 -14.17 -8.29 8.63
CA ILE A 39 -13.77 -8.11 7.24
C ILE A 39 -12.47 -7.31 7.17
N ILE A 40 -11.57 -7.72 6.29
CA ILE A 40 -10.27 -7.11 6.06
C ILE A 40 -10.29 -6.49 4.66
N ASP A 41 -10.15 -5.17 4.62
CA ASP A 41 -10.19 -4.32 3.43
C ASP A 41 -11.50 -4.37 2.62
N THR A 42 -11.79 -3.29 1.90
CA THR A 42 -13.16 -2.99 1.44
C THR A 42 -13.32 -2.76 -0.05
N GLY A 43 -12.29 -2.35 -0.79
CA GLY A 43 -12.40 -1.99 -2.21
C GLY A 43 -12.48 -0.49 -2.45
N PHE A 44 -12.38 -0.10 -3.73
CA PHE A 44 -12.62 1.27 -4.17
C PHE A 44 -14.04 1.72 -3.87
N LYS A 45 -14.25 3.02 -3.65
CA LYS A 45 -15.57 3.66 -3.64
C LYS A 45 -16.24 3.58 -5.02
N ARG A 46 -16.79 2.40 -5.33
CA ARG A 46 -17.38 2.03 -6.61
C ARG A 46 -18.51 1.04 -6.39
N GLU A 47 -19.53 1.13 -7.24
CA GLU A 47 -20.70 0.25 -7.20
C GLU A 47 -20.34 -1.21 -7.46
N GLU A 48 -19.37 -1.49 -8.34
CA GLU A 48 -18.93 -2.86 -8.62
C GLU A 48 -18.26 -3.50 -7.40
N CYS A 49 -17.43 -2.73 -6.69
CA CYS A 49 -16.81 -3.18 -5.44
C CYS A 49 -17.88 -3.42 -4.37
N LEU A 50 -18.83 -2.49 -4.22
CA LEU A 50 -19.88 -2.56 -3.20
C LEU A 50 -20.80 -3.76 -3.42
N LYS A 51 -21.20 -3.99 -4.67
CA LYS A 51 -22.03 -5.16 -5.05
C LYS A 51 -21.32 -6.47 -4.77
N ALA A 52 -20.03 -6.58 -5.08
CA ALA A 52 -19.25 -7.78 -4.81
C ALA A 52 -19.12 -8.05 -3.31
N LEU A 53 -18.78 -7.02 -2.52
CA LEU A 53 -18.58 -7.14 -1.08
C LEU A 53 -19.88 -7.48 -0.34
N LEU A 54 -20.95 -6.70 -0.54
CA LEU A 54 -22.24 -6.95 0.08
C LEU A 54 -22.86 -8.27 -0.43
N GLY A 55 -22.64 -8.62 -1.69
CA GLY A 55 -23.05 -9.90 -2.27
C GLY A 55 -22.38 -11.07 -1.56
N GLY A 56 -21.07 -10.98 -1.31
CA GLY A 56 -20.32 -12.00 -0.59
C GLY A 56 -20.73 -12.12 0.89
N LEU A 57 -20.93 -10.98 1.58
CA LEU A 57 -21.46 -10.99 2.95
C LEU A 57 -22.86 -11.62 3.03
N LYS A 58 -23.73 -11.35 2.05
CA LYS A 58 -25.05 -11.98 1.94
C LYS A 58 -24.97 -13.48 1.67
N GLU A 59 -24.06 -13.92 0.78
CA GLU A 59 -23.80 -15.34 0.50
C GLU A 59 -23.37 -16.09 1.77
N LEU A 60 -22.54 -15.45 2.60
CA LEU A 60 -22.11 -15.93 3.91
C LEU A 60 -23.15 -15.76 5.03
N LYS A 61 -24.31 -15.16 4.74
CA LYS A 61 -25.39 -14.86 5.70
C LYS A 61 -24.93 -14.01 6.88
N LEU A 62 -24.04 -13.05 6.64
CA LEU A 62 -23.50 -12.14 7.65
C LEU A 62 -24.26 -10.82 7.70
N GLU A 63 -24.42 -10.31 8.90
CA GLU A 63 -25.00 -8.99 9.17
C GLU A 63 -23.86 -7.97 9.39
N LEU A 64 -23.96 -6.79 8.76
CA LEU A 64 -22.96 -5.72 8.93
C LEU A 64 -22.81 -5.28 10.40
N GLU A 65 -23.92 -5.22 11.14
CA GLU A 65 -23.94 -4.87 12.58
C GLU A 65 -23.09 -5.80 13.46
N LYS A 66 -22.81 -7.01 12.98
CA LYS A 66 -21.99 -8.04 13.65
C LYS A 66 -20.64 -8.27 12.98
N THR A 67 -20.28 -7.42 12.03
CA THR A 67 -19.08 -7.57 11.22
C THR A 67 -18.22 -6.32 11.37
N ASP A 68 -17.17 -6.42 12.18
CA ASP A 68 -16.17 -5.39 12.32
C ASP A 68 -15.31 -5.30 11.05
N ILE A 69 -14.60 -4.20 10.87
CA ILE A 69 -13.81 -3.89 9.68
C ILE A 69 -12.39 -3.57 10.10
N PHE A 70 -11.39 -4.21 9.50
CA PHE A 70 -9.98 -3.85 9.63
C PHE A 70 -9.48 -3.33 8.29
N LEU A 71 -8.86 -2.15 8.30
CA LEU A 71 -8.24 -1.54 7.13
C LEU A 71 -6.72 -1.67 7.26
N THR A 72 -6.10 -2.39 6.33
CA THR A 72 -4.65 -2.60 6.33
C THR A 72 -3.89 -1.29 6.14
N HIS A 73 -4.40 -0.41 5.26
CA HIS A 73 -3.78 0.87 4.97
C HIS A 73 -4.71 1.86 4.26
N LEU A 74 -4.21 3.08 4.04
CA LEU A 74 -4.97 4.23 3.54
C LEU A 74 -5.29 4.24 2.04
N HIS A 75 -4.76 3.33 1.23
CA HIS A 75 -5.04 3.36 -0.21
C HIS A 75 -6.52 3.11 -0.49
N SER A 76 -7.02 3.73 -1.56
CA SER A 76 -8.46 3.83 -1.79
C SER A 76 -9.10 2.50 -2.15
N ASP A 77 -8.35 1.52 -2.66
CA ASP A 77 -8.80 0.15 -2.86
C ASP A 77 -8.92 -0.65 -1.57
N HIS A 78 -8.37 -0.18 -0.46
CA HIS A 78 -8.48 -0.88 0.82
C HIS A 78 -9.53 -0.22 1.72
N CYS A 79 -9.62 1.12 1.70
CA CYS A 79 -10.53 1.87 2.57
C CYS A 79 -11.74 2.51 1.87
N GLY A 80 -11.83 2.49 0.54
CA GLY A 80 -12.75 3.33 -0.23
C GLY A 80 -14.23 3.16 0.11
N LEU A 81 -14.68 1.94 0.44
CA LEU A 81 -16.08 1.68 0.77
C LEU A 81 -16.46 1.87 2.24
N ILE A 82 -15.54 2.35 3.08
CA ILE A 82 -15.77 2.37 4.53
C ILE A 82 -17.05 3.12 4.93
N ASN A 83 -17.33 4.29 4.33
CA ASN A 83 -18.55 5.06 4.65
C ASN A 83 -19.88 4.34 4.28
N LYS A 84 -19.83 3.26 3.50
CA LYS A 84 -21.00 2.44 3.14
C LYS A 84 -21.15 1.19 4.00
N LEU A 85 -20.11 0.81 4.74
CA LEU A 85 -20.04 -0.45 5.50
C LEU A 85 -20.09 -0.23 7.01
N THR A 86 -19.75 0.97 7.48
CA THR A 86 -19.87 1.35 8.89
C THR A 86 -21.34 1.44 9.31
N THR A 87 -21.64 0.88 10.48
CA THR A 87 -22.93 0.97 11.17
C THR A 87 -22.72 1.44 12.61
N ASP A 88 -23.80 1.67 13.35
CA ASP A 88 -23.70 2.11 14.75
C ASP A 88 -23.10 1.03 15.68
N ASN A 89 -23.19 -0.25 15.29
CA ASN A 89 -22.74 -1.36 16.15
C ASN A 89 -21.45 -2.02 15.67
N ASN A 90 -20.92 -1.70 14.49
CA ASN A 90 -19.65 -2.26 14.03
C ASN A 90 -18.47 -1.33 14.29
N LYS A 91 -17.31 -1.96 14.48
CA LYS A 91 -16.06 -1.26 14.76
C LYS A 91 -15.21 -1.22 13.51
N VAL A 92 -14.55 -0.09 13.29
CA VAL A 92 -13.53 0.05 12.25
C VAL A 92 -12.18 0.18 12.93
N TYR A 93 -11.22 -0.65 12.52
CA TYR A 93 -9.85 -0.63 13.01
C TYR A 93 -8.92 -0.16 11.90
N MET A 94 -7.99 0.74 12.23
CA MET A 94 -6.97 1.24 11.31
C MET A 94 -5.78 1.73 12.12
N SER A 95 -4.57 1.64 11.56
CA SER A 95 -3.37 2.23 12.15
C SER A 95 -3.56 3.73 12.42
N GLU A 96 -3.11 4.20 13.59
CA GLU A 96 -3.21 5.62 13.96
C GLU A 96 -2.52 6.53 12.93
N ILE A 97 -1.38 6.07 12.40
CA ILE A 97 -0.54 6.82 11.46
C ILE A 97 -1.24 6.96 10.12
N ASP A 98 -1.78 5.86 9.58
CA ASP A 98 -2.42 5.86 8.26
C ASP A 98 -3.78 6.55 8.31
N TYR A 99 -4.49 6.46 9.43
CA TYR A 99 -5.73 7.21 9.61
C TYR A 99 -5.46 8.72 9.64
N ASP A 100 -4.46 9.18 10.40
CA ASP A 100 -4.13 10.62 10.45
C ASP A 100 -3.66 11.13 9.07
N TYR A 101 -2.88 10.32 8.34
CA TYR A 101 -2.47 10.65 6.97
C TYR A 101 -3.66 10.70 6.01
N LEU A 102 -4.62 9.77 6.12
CA LEU A 102 -5.86 9.75 5.35
C LEU A 102 -6.70 11.00 5.61
N ILE A 103 -6.86 11.43 6.87
CA ILE A 103 -7.56 12.66 7.22
C ILE A 103 -6.86 13.88 6.59
N GLY A 104 -5.53 13.93 6.66
CA GLY A 104 -4.74 14.97 5.99
C GLY A 104 -4.90 14.97 4.46
N ASN A 105 -5.18 13.81 3.84
CA ASN A 105 -5.49 13.70 2.42
C ASN A 105 -6.92 14.15 2.08
N LEU A 106 -7.89 13.88 2.96
CA LEU A 106 -9.31 14.18 2.72
C LEU A 106 -9.67 15.64 2.94
N ILE A 107 -9.16 16.24 4.02
CA ILE A 107 -9.54 17.60 4.43
C ILE A 107 -8.34 18.56 4.56
N GLY A 108 -7.12 18.06 4.41
CA GLY A 108 -5.90 18.86 4.50
C GLY A 108 -5.24 19.11 3.14
N ASP A 109 -4.02 19.64 3.20
CA ASP A 109 -3.25 20.03 2.01
C ASP A 109 -2.23 18.96 1.56
N ASN A 110 -2.32 17.73 2.06
CA ASN A 110 -1.32 16.69 1.77
C ASN A 110 -1.14 16.47 0.26
N TRP A 111 -2.23 16.42 -0.50
CA TRP A 111 -2.16 16.26 -1.95
C TRP A 111 -1.44 17.42 -2.64
N LYS A 112 -1.66 18.65 -2.19
CA LYS A 112 -0.97 19.82 -2.73
C LYS A 112 0.52 19.75 -2.42
N LYS A 113 0.89 19.42 -1.18
CA LYS A 113 2.30 19.25 -0.76
C LYS A 113 2.99 18.11 -1.52
N ILE A 114 2.31 17.00 -1.77
CA ILE A 114 2.83 15.90 -2.59
C ILE A 114 3.07 16.39 -4.03
N GLU A 115 2.10 17.08 -4.63
CA GLU A 115 2.25 17.63 -5.98
C GLU A 115 3.41 18.64 -6.07
N GLU A 116 3.58 19.50 -5.07
CA GLU A 116 4.72 20.43 -4.97
C GLU A 116 6.05 19.69 -4.87
N ARG A 117 6.12 18.67 -4.00
CA ARG A 117 7.32 17.83 -3.89
C ARG A 117 7.68 17.15 -5.21
N PHE A 118 6.72 16.56 -5.91
CA PHE A 118 6.99 15.93 -7.21
C PHE A 118 7.52 16.95 -8.24
N LYS A 119 7.02 18.20 -8.22
CA LYS A 119 7.54 19.27 -9.08
C LYS A 119 8.99 19.63 -8.74
N GLU A 120 9.32 19.79 -7.46
CA GLU A 120 10.70 20.02 -6.99
C GLU A 120 11.64 18.86 -7.39
N GLU A 121 11.10 17.67 -7.63
CA GLU A 121 11.84 16.49 -8.08
C GLU A 121 11.87 16.35 -9.61
N GLY A 122 11.48 17.42 -10.32
CA GLY A 122 11.53 17.55 -11.78
C GLY A 122 10.34 16.91 -12.53
N PHE A 123 9.27 16.52 -11.83
CA PHE A 123 8.10 15.94 -12.48
C PHE A 123 7.36 17.00 -13.34
N PRO A 124 7.05 16.74 -14.62
CA PRO A 124 6.47 17.74 -15.51
C PRO A 124 5.10 18.25 -15.06
N ASN A 125 4.92 19.58 -15.08
CA ASN A 125 3.70 20.25 -14.67
C ASN A 125 2.47 19.87 -15.52
N ASP A 126 2.66 19.66 -16.82
CA ASP A 126 1.58 19.26 -17.74
C ASP A 126 1.08 17.83 -17.44
N ILE A 127 1.99 16.91 -17.11
CA ILE A 127 1.65 15.55 -16.66
C ILE A 127 0.91 15.63 -15.32
N ALA A 128 1.45 16.37 -14.34
CA ALA A 128 0.82 16.53 -13.03
C ALA A 128 -0.59 17.12 -13.14
N PHE A 129 -0.81 18.07 -14.05
CA PHE A 129 -2.12 18.66 -14.32
C PHE A 129 -3.13 17.62 -14.85
N ARG A 130 -2.73 16.78 -15.82
CA ARG A 130 -3.60 15.70 -16.36
C ARG A 130 -3.94 14.64 -15.32
N LEU A 131 -3.07 14.43 -14.33
CA LEU A 131 -3.30 13.47 -13.25
C LEU A 131 -4.30 13.94 -12.20
N LYS A 132 -4.57 15.25 -12.07
CA LYS A 132 -5.50 15.78 -11.04
C LYS A 132 -6.88 15.14 -11.12
N GLU A 133 -7.43 15.02 -12.33
CA GLU A 133 -8.78 14.49 -12.59
C GLU A 133 -8.82 12.95 -12.69
N SER A 134 -7.67 12.29 -12.90
CA SER A 134 -7.58 10.85 -13.11
C SER A 134 -6.99 10.07 -11.93
N ASN A 135 -6.60 10.75 -10.85
CA ASN A 135 -6.00 10.10 -9.69
C ASN A 135 -7.03 9.24 -8.93
N HIS A 136 -6.94 7.92 -9.13
CA HIS A 136 -7.78 6.92 -8.46
C HIS A 136 -7.68 6.98 -6.92
N ALA A 137 -6.54 7.37 -6.37
CA ALA A 137 -6.37 7.52 -4.93
C ALA A 137 -7.26 8.62 -4.36
N LYS A 138 -7.49 9.72 -5.10
CA LYS A 138 -8.44 10.79 -4.73
C LYS A 138 -9.88 10.40 -5.05
N ARG A 139 -10.11 9.97 -6.29
CA ARG A 139 -11.46 9.74 -6.83
C ARG A 139 -12.23 8.66 -6.07
N PHE A 140 -11.54 7.60 -5.67
CA PHE A 140 -12.16 6.43 -5.03
C PHE A 140 -11.92 6.35 -3.52
N ALA A 141 -11.35 7.41 -2.92
CA ALA A 141 -11.24 7.53 -1.47
C ALA A 141 -12.62 7.64 -0.78
N PRO A 142 -12.69 7.44 0.55
CA PRO A 142 -13.87 7.69 1.35
C PRO A 142 -14.48 9.09 1.11
N ASP A 143 -15.81 9.21 1.19
CA ASP A 143 -16.55 10.47 1.01
C ASP A 143 -16.45 11.41 2.20
N LYS A 144 -16.33 10.83 3.40
CA LYS A 144 -16.44 11.54 4.67
C LYS A 144 -15.47 10.95 5.67
N ILE A 145 -15.12 11.76 6.67
CA ILE A 145 -14.45 11.28 7.86
C ILE A 145 -15.35 10.22 8.53
N PHE A 146 -14.72 9.16 9.02
CA PHE A 146 -15.35 8.05 9.72
C PHE A 146 -14.56 7.78 11.00
N GLU A 147 -15.22 7.30 12.04
CA GLU A 147 -14.55 6.97 13.29
C GLU A 147 -13.82 5.63 13.19
N VAL A 148 -12.65 5.55 13.82
CA VAL A 148 -11.87 4.31 13.91
C VAL A 148 -11.36 4.11 15.33
N ILE A 149 -11.22 2.85 15.70
CA ILE A 149 -10.33 2.43 16.77
C ILE A 149 -8.91 2.46 16.19
N LYS A 150 -8.15 3.48 16.58
CA LYS A 150 -6.76 3.66 16.15
C LYS A 150 -5.87 2.60 16.79
N LEU A 151 -5.11 1.88 15.98
CA LEU A 151 -4.20 0.83 16.41
C LEU A 151 -2.74 1.27 16.36
N LYS A 152 -1.96 0.72 17.30
CA LYS A 152 -0.50 0.78 17.38
C LYS A 152 0.11 -0.59 17.06
N ASN A 153 1.43 -0.63 16.92
CA ASN A 153 2.14 -1.90 16.73
C ASN A 153 1.89 -2.84 17.90
N GLU A 154 1.56 -4.09 17.57
CA GLU A 154 1.26 -5.19 18.49
C GLU A 154 -0.02 -5.04 19.31
N ASP A 155 -0.88 -4.07 18.98
CA ASP A 155 -2.23 -4.02 19.55
C ASP A 155 -3.02 -5.27 19.17
N LYS A 156 -3.79 -5.75 20.14
CA LYS A 156 -4.60 -6.96 20.03
C LYS A 156 -6.03 -6.62 19.64
N ILE A 157 -6.59 -7.40 18.72
CA ILE A 157 -7.99 -7.35 18.33
C ILE A 157 -8.60 -8.71 18.63
N GLN A 158 -9.66 -8.73 19.44
CA GLN A 158 -10.40 -9.94 19.75
C GLN A 158 -11.68 -10.00 18.91
N ILE A 159 -11.81 -11.04 18.08
CA ILE A 159 -13.01 -11.31 17.27
C ILE A 159 -13.51 -12.70 17.67
N GLY A 160 -14.61 -12.75 18.44
CA GLY A 160 -15.08 -13.99 19.03
C GLY A 160 -13.99 -14.68 19.86
N ASP A 161 -13.63 -15.90 19.47
CA ASP A 161 -12.57 -16.72 20.08
C ASP A 161 -11.19 -16.58 19.39
N THR A 162 -11.10 -15.74 18.36
CA THR A 162 -9.87 -15.52 17.58
C THR A 162 -9.17 -14.23 18.04
N GLU A 163 -7.93 -14.38 18.55
CA GLU A 163 -7.04 -13.25 18.86
C GLU A 163 -6.19 -12.91 17.62
N LEU A 164 -6.19 -11.63 17.23
CA LEU A 164 -5.37 -11.10 16.16
C LEU A 164 -4.44 -10.02 16.70
N ILE A 165 -3.27 -9.86 16.08
CA ILE A 165 -2.27 -8.85 16.43
C ILE A 165 -2.02 -7.97 15.21
N GLY A 166 -2.20 -6.65 15.37
CA GLY A 166 -1.83 -5.66 14.36
C GLY A 166 -0.32 -5.42 14.34
N ILE A 167 0.36 -5.83 13.27
CA ILE A 167 1.81 -5.65 13.11
C ILE A 167 2.06 -4.46 12.18
N HIS A 168 2.57 -3.36 12.71
CA HIS A 168 2.86 -2.15 11.93
C HIS A 168 4.01 -2.42 10.95
N THR A 169 3.82 -2.23 9.66
CA THR A 169 4.78 -2.56 8.60
C THR A 169 4.97 -1.38 7.65
N PRO A 170 5.52 -0.24 8.15
CA PRO A 170 5.67 0.98 7.36
C PRO A 170 6.53 0.77 6.12
N GLY A 171 6.30 1.59 5.10
CA GLY A 171 7.06 1.62 3.86
C GLY A 171 6.15 1.82 2.66
N HIS A 172 5.30 0.82 2.38
CA HIS A 172 4.28 0.94 1.34
C HIS A 172 3.36 2.12 1.59
N THR A 173 2.82 2.23 2.81
CA THR A 173 2.29 3.47 3.39
C THR A 173 2.96 3.75 4.74
N PRO A 174 2.88 4.97 5.29
CA PRO A 174 3.47 5.34 6.58
C PRO A 174 3.00 4.48 7.76
N GLY A 175 1.75 4.02 7.70
CA GLY A 175 1.03 3.33 8.75
C GLY A 175 0.52 1.94 8.36
N HIS A 176 0.94 1.37 7.22
CA HIS A 176 0.51 0.03 6.78
C HIS A 176 0.59 -0.98 7.93
N MET A 177 -0.42 -1.85 8.06
CA MET A 177 -0.49 -2.84 9.12
C MET A 177 -0.87 -4.21 8.58
N CYS A 178 -0.01 -5.20 8.82
CA CYS A 178 -0.38 -6.61 8.63
C CYS A 178 -1.22 -7.07 9.83
N LEU A 179 -2.09 -8.06 9.62
CA LEU A 179 -2.85 -8.68 10.71
C LEU A 179 -2.40 -10.13 10.89
N TYR A 180 -1.98 -10.50 12.10
CA TYR A 180 -1.41 -11.81 12.38
C TYR A 180 -2.28 -12.57 13.39
N ILE A 181 -2.54 -13.85 13.11
CA ILE A 181 -3.20 -14.78 14.04
C ILE A 181 -2.13 -15.74 14.57
N PRO A 182 -1.62 -15.56 15.81
CA PRO A 182 -0.47 -16.31 16.29
C PRO A 182 -0.73 -17.81 16.45
N LYS A 183 -1.91 -18.18 16.94
CA LYS A 183 -2.26 -19.57 17.25
C LYS A 183 -2.27 -20.43 15.99
N GLU A 184 -2.83 -19.92 14.90
CA GLU A 184 -2.90 -20.60 13.60
C GLU A 184 -1.74 -20.24 12.66
N LYS A 185 -0.89 -19.29 13.04
CA LYS A 185 0.27 -18.81 12.27
C LYS A 185 -0.12 -18.24 10.90
N ILE A 186 -1.19 -17.45 10.87
CA ILE A 186 -1.76 -16.86 9.66
C ILE A 186 -1.40 -15.38 9.60
N LEU A 187 -0.90 -14.91 8.46
CA LEU A 187 -0.65 -13.49 8.21
C LEU A 187 -1.54 -12.96 7.07
N PHE A 188 -2.36 -11.96 7.34
CA PHE A 188 -2.90 -11.10 6.29
C PHE A 188 -1.89 -10.00 6.01
N SER A 189 -1.20 -10.09 4.87
CA SER A 189 -0.07 -9.21 4.56
C SER A 189 -0.46 -7.88 3.94
N GLY A 190 -1.74 -7.70 3.55
CA GLY A 190 -2.16 -6.54 2.77
C GLY A 190 -1.23 -6.36 1.57
N ASP A 191 -0.74 -5.14 1.39
CA ASP A 191 0.21 -4.78 0.33
C ASP A 191 1.65 -4.75 0.82
N HIS A 192 1.94 -5.27 2.02
CA HIS A 192 3.31 -5.37 2.50
C HIS A 192 4.12 -6.45 1.75
N VAL A 193 3.51 -7.61 1.49
CA VAL A 193 4.10 -8.69 0.69
C VAL A 193 3.06 -9.18 -0.32
N LEU A 194 3.39 -9.00 -1.61
CA LEU A 194 2.63 -9.48 -2.77
C LEU A 194 3.52 -10.45 -3.56
N PHE A 195 2.95 -11.46 -4.20
CA PHE A 195 3.72 -12.59 -4.76
C PHE A 195 4.11 -12.42 -6.24
N ASP A 196 3.23 -11.87 -7.06
CA ASP A 196 3.48 -11.68 -8.51
C ASP A 196 4.13 -10.33 -8.84
N ILE A 197 4.03 -9.37 -7.94
CA ILE A 197 4.50 -7.98 -8.12
C ILE A 197 5.19 -7.49 -6.84
N THR A 198 6.05 -6.50 -6.98
CA THR A 198 6.61 -5.77 -5.84
C THR A 198 5.65 -4.63 -5.46
N PRO A 199 5.36 -4.45 -4.16
CA PRO A 199 4.59 -3.29 -3.72
C PRO A 199 5.30 -1.99 -4.08
N ASN A 200 4.54 -0.97 -4.49
CA ASN A 200 5.11 0.35 -4.76
C ASN A 200 5.56 1.01 -3.44
N ILE A 201 6.84 1.37 -3.35
CA ILE A 201 7.39 2.09 -2.19
C ILE A 201 7.73 3.52 -2.63
N THR A 202 6.78 4.43 -2.45
CA THR A 202 6.98 5.85 -2.78
C THR A 202 7.59 6.63 -1.62
N SER A 203 8.15 7.79 -1.92
CA SER A 203 8.49 8.73 -0.86
C SER A 203 7.24 9.43 -0.31
N TRP A 204 7.08 9.38 1.01
CA TRP A 204 5.93 9.93 1.72
C TRP A 204 6.27 11.27 2.36
N LEU A 205 5.28 12.16 2.53
CA LEU A 205 5.50 13.41 3.27
C LEU A 205 5.96 13.09 4.70
N GLU A 206 6.88 13.89 5.22
CA GLU A 206 7.38 13.81 6.60
C GLU A 206 8.08 12.47 6.94
N LYS A 207 8.29 11.58 5.96
CA LYS A 207 9.11 10.37 6.07
C LYS A 207 10.47 10.60 5.41
N LYS A 208 11.53 10.25 6.14
CA LYS A 208 12.91 10.42 5.67
C LYS A 208 13.39 9.28 4.78
N ASP A 209 12.91 8.06 5.01
CA ASP A 209 13.43 6.86 4.38
C ASP A 209 12.35 5.75 4.29
N SER A 210 11.37 5.92 3.39
CA SER A 210 10.28 4.95 3.21
C SER A 210 10.79 3.56 2.82
N LEU A 211 11.83 3.47 1.99
CA LEU A 211 12.42 2.19 1.59
C LEU A 211 13.15 1.52 2.75
N GLY A 212 13.84 2.29 3.60
CA GLY A 212 14.46 1.77 4.82
C GLY A 212 13.43 1.19 5.77
N ASP A 213 12.34 1.93 6.00
CA ASP A 213 11.18 1.46 6.79
C ASP A 213 10.61 0.16 6.21
N TYR A 214 10.46 0.08 4.88
CA TYR A 214 9.97 -1.13 4.21
C TYR A 214 10.89 -2.33 4.40
N ILE A 215 12.20 -2.15 4.21
CA ILE A 215 13.21 -3.21 4.37
C ILE A 215 13.24 -3.74 5.80
N GLU A 216 13.16 -2.85 6.81
CA GLU A 216 13.10 -3.29 8.21
C GLU A 216 11.77 -3.98 8.54
N SER A 217 10.66 -3.55 7.93
CA SER A 217 9.37 -4.22 8.04
C SER A 217 9.39 -5.64 7.44
N LEU A 218 10.01 -5.82 6.27
CA LEU A 218 10.22 -7.14 5.67
C LEU A 218 11.03 -8.06 6.60
N LYS A 219 12.13 -7.55 7.17
CA LYS A 219 12.94 -8.29 8.15
C LYS A 219 12.16 -8.62 9.42
N LYS A 220 11.25 -7.74 9.86
CA LYS A 220 10.38 -7.99 11.01
C LYS A 220 9.41 -9.13 10.70
N ILE A 221 8.71 -9.09 9.58
CA ILE A 221 7.78 -10.16 9.17
C ILE A 221 8.51 -11.50 8.98
N LYS A 222 9.73 -11.49 8.43
CA LYS A 222 10.55 -12.70 8.27
C LYS A 222 10.88 -13.42 9.59
N LYS A 223 10.80 -12.73 10.74
CA LYS A 223 11.05 -13.31 12.07
C LYS A 223 9.80 -13.95 12.69
N LEU A 224 8.61 -13.72 12.14
CA LEU A 224 7.38 -14.32 12.63
C LEU A 224 7.28 -15.79 12.19
N ASP A 225 6.61 -16.59 12.99
CA ASP A 225 6.29 -17.99 12.67
C ASP A 225 5.01 -18.03 11.84
N ILE A 226 5.16 -18.06 10.51
CA ILE A 226 4.07 -17.92 9.55
C ILE A 226 3.96 -19.22 8.77
N LYS A 227 2.79 -19.85 8.84
CA LYS A 227 2.44 -21.04 8.07
C LYS A 227 1.68 -20.69 6.80
N THR A 228 0.80 -19.70 6.89
CA THR A 228 -0.08 -19.30 5.78
C THR A 228 -0.12 -17.78 5.67
N THR A 229 -0.11 -17.26 4.44
CA THR A 229 -0.18 -15.81 4.17
C THR A 229 -1.31 -15.50 3.21
N PHE A 230 -1.98 -14.37 3.41
CA PHE A 230 -3.12 -13.92 2.63
C PHE A 230 -2.88 -12.47 2.16
N PRO A 231 -2.46 -12.26 0.89
CA PRO A 231 -2.09 -10.94 0.36
C PRO A 231 -3.30 -10.12 -0.10
N GLY A 232 -3.17 -8.78 -0.10
CA GLY A 232 -4.23 -7.87 -0.58
C GLY A 232 -4.57 -8.06 -2.06
N HIS A 233 -3.59 -8.48 -2.86
CA HIS A 233 -3.77 -8.74 -4.30
C HIS A 233 -3.08 -10.02 -4.73
N ARG A 234 -3.52 -10.54 -5.88
CA ARG A 234 -2.93 -11.70 -6.59
C ARG A 234 -3.06 -13.01 -5.79
N GLU A 235 -2.56 -14.09 -6.38
CA GLU A 235 -2.49 -15.41 -5.76
C GLU A 235 -1.13 -15.63 -5.10
N ILE A 236 -1.04 -16.65 -4.26
CA ILE A 236 0.20 -17.01 -3.56
C ILE A 236 0.93 -18.04 -4.41
N GLY A 237 2.14 -17.71 -4.85
CA GLY A 237 2.95 -18.60 -5.68
C GLY A 237 4.02 -19.40 -4.92
N ILE A 238 4.51 -18.87 -3.80
CA ILE A 238 5.66 -19.42 -3.04
C ILE A 238 5.51 -19.13 -1.54
N SER A 239 6.44 -19.63 -0.72
CA SER A 239 6.56 -19.26 0.70
C SER A 239 6.77 -17.75 0.87
N ILE A 240 6.19 -17.17 1.94
CA ILE A 240 6.40 -15.75 2.28
C ILE A 240 7.88 -15.45 2.53
N TYR A 241 8.64 -16.39 3.09
CA TYR A 241 10.06 -16.20 3.40
C TYR A 241 10.89 -16.06 2.12
N ASP A 242 10.65 -16.95 1.14
CA ASP A 242 11.29 -16.90 -0.16
C ASP A 242 10.88 -15.63 -0.92
N ARG A 243 9.61 -15.23 -0.78
CA ARG A 243 9.12 -14.00 -1.39
C ARG A 243 9.78 -12.75 -0.78
N ILE A 244 9.94 -12.70 0.54
CA ILE A 244 10.66 -11.61 1.21
C ILE A 244 12.09 -11.51 0.71
N ASP A 245 12.80 -12.64 0.57
CA ASP A 245 14.17 -12.65 0.04
C ASP A 245 14.24 -12.17 -1.40
N SER A 246 13.27 -12.57 -2.24
CA SER A 246 13.13 -12.06 -3.60
C SER A 246 12.91 -10.55 -3.64
N ILE A 247 12.05 -9.99 -2.78
CA ILE A 247 11.78 -8.55 -2.71
C ILE A 247 13.01 -7.77 -2.21
N LEU A 248 13.73 -8.30 -1.20
CA LEU A 248 14.95 -7.69 -0.70
C LEU A 248 16.04 -7.64 -1.79
N ASN A 249 16.19 -8.73 -2.56
CA ASN A 249 17.13 -8.77 -3.68
C ASN A 249 16.71 -7.80 -4.80
N HIS A 250 15.42 -7.72 -5.12
CA HIS A 250 14.91 -6.77 -6.10
C HIS A 250 15.29 -5.32 -5.75
N HIS A 251 15.07 -4.88 -4.50
CA HIS A 251 15.45 -3.52 -4.10
C HIS A 251 16.96 -3.30 -4.09
N LYS A 252 17.75 -4.34 -3.80
CA LYS A 252 19.21 -4.27 -3.92
C LYS A 252 19.61 -4.00 -5.38
N GLU A 253 19.08 -4.76 -6.33
CA GLU A 253 19.33 -4.56 -7.77
C GLU A 253 18.86 -3.18 -8.26
N ARG A 254 17.70 -2.70 -7.78
CA ARG A 254 17.21 -1.35 -8.06
C ARG A 254 18.14 -0.26 -7.57
N LEU A 255 18.71 -0.41 -6.37
CA LEU A 255 19.68 0.54 -5.81
C LEU A 255 20.98 0.55 -6.62
N GLU A 256 21.45 -0.62 -7.06
CA GLU A 256 22.62 -0.75 -7.94
C GLU A 256 22.37 -0.06 -9.29
N GLU A 257 21.23 -0.34 -9.94
CA GLU A 257 20.82 0.33 -11.19
C GLU A 257 20.75 1.85 -11.02
N LEU A 258 20.18 2.33 -9.92
CA LEU A 258 20.05 3.76 -9.65
C LEU A 258 21.42 4.44 -9.54
N LEU A 259 22.37 3.81 -8.82
CA LEU A 259 23.74 4.30 -8.71
C LEU A 259 24.45 4.32 -10.09
N GLU A 260 24.24 3.31 -10.91
CA GLU A 260 24.75 3.30 -12.29
C GLU A 260 24.17 4.44 -13.12
N VAL A 261 22.87 4.72 -13.01
CA VAL A 261 22.23 5.87 -13.67
C VAL A 261 22.84 7.19 -13.19
N LEU A 262 22.99 7.37 -11.88
CA LEU A 262 23.60 8.58 -11.30
C LEU A 262 25.05 8.78 -11.75
N SER A 263 25.82 7.72 -12.00
CA SER A 263 27.21 7.83 -12.44
C SER A 263 27.39 8.42 -13.86
N LYS A 264 26.30 8.54 -14.64
CA LYS A 264 26.35 8.98 -16.04
C LYS A 264 26.37 10.51 -16.20
N LYS A 265 26.05 11.28 -15.16
CA LYS A 265 26.00 12.75 -15.19
C LYS A 265 26.39 13.33 -13.84
N ASP A 266 26.84 14.59 -13.84
CA ASP A 266 27.25 15.28 -12.61
C ASP A 266 26.13 15.38 -11.57
N SER A 267 24.90 15.70 -12.01
CA SER A 267 23.70 15.66 -11.15
C SER A 267 22.40 15.59 -11.95
N GLN A 268 21.34 15.01 -11.37
CA GLN A 268 20.05 14.80 -12.03
C GLN A 268 18.86 14.91 -11.07
N THR A 269 17.66 15.25 -11.56
CA THR A 269 16.43 15.16 -10.75
C THR A 269 15.92 13.72 -10.65
N ALA A 270 15.02 13.44 -9.69
CA ALA A 270 14.43 12.11 -9.58
C ALA A 270 13.63 11.70 -10.83
N TYR A 271 12.94 12.63 -11.49
CA TYR A 271 12.22 12.35 -12.75
C TYR A 271 13.17 11.98 -13.89
N GLU A 272 14.30 12.68 -14.02
CA GLU A 272 15.33 12.37 -15.02
C GLU A 272 15.95 10.98 -14.76
N ILE A 273 16.20 10.65 -13.50
CA ILE A 273 16.71 9.33 -13.11
C ILE A 273 15.68 8.25 -13.41
N ALA A 274 14.42 8.43 -12.99
CA ALA A 274 13.32 7.49 -13.25
C ALA A 274 13.18 7.19 -14.74
N SER A 275 13.34 8.19 -15.62
CA SER A 275 13.24 8.00 -17.07
C SER A 275 14.32 7.10 -17.70
N GLN A 276 15.43 6.89 -16.98
CA GLN A 276 16.57 6.08 -17.41
C GLN A 276 16.64 4.71 -16.74
N MET A 277 15.87 4.50 -15.67
CA MET A 277 15.76 3.20 -15.01
C MET A 277 14.88 2.25 -15.82
N THR A 278 15.06 0.96 -15.57
CA THR A 278 14.31 -0.11 -16.20
C THR A 278 12.94 -0.25 -15.53
N TRP A 279 11.90 -0.24 -16.35
CA TRP A 279 10.52 -0.46 -15.92
C TRP A 279 9.86 -1.48 -16.81
N ASN A 280 8.87 -2.21 -16.28
CA ASN A 280 8.07 -3.12 -17.09
C ASN A 280 7.05 -2.32 -17.92
N THR A 281 7.52 -1.77 -19.04
CA THR A 281 6.73 -0.90 -19.93
C THR A 281 6.02 -1.64 -21.07
N ARG A 282 6.07 -2.98 -21.09
CA ARG A 282 5.57 -3.82 -22.20
C ARG A 282 6.09 -3.35 -23.58
N GLY A 283 7.36 -2.96 -23.64
CA GLY A 283 8.04 -2.56 -24.87
C GLY A 283 7.91 -1.07 -25.25
N LYS A 284 7.26 -0.25 -24.42
CA LYS A 284 7.15 1.21 -24.65
C LYS A 284 8.35 1.96 -24.08
N GLY A 285 8.78 3.03 -24.76
CA GLY A 285 9.74 3.98 -24.19
C GLY A 285 9.12 4.85 -23.09
N TRP A 286 9.96 5.56 -22.32
CA TRP A 286 9.50 6.44 -21.23
C TRP A 286 8.45 7.45 -21.69
N ASN A 287 8.60 8.05 -22.87
CA ASN A 287 7.66 9.05 -23.38
C ASN A 287 6.23 8.50 -23.56
N GLU A 288 6.12 7.24 -23.98
CA GLU A 288 4.85 6.52 -24.18
C GLU A 288 4.34 5.81 -22.92
N PHE A 289 5.11 5.88 -21.82
CA PHE A 289 4.71 5.31 -20.55
C PHE A 289 3.53 6.12 -19.97
N PRO A 290 2.45 5.46 -19.51
CA PRO A 290 1.26 6.17 -19.03
C PRO A 290 1.60 7.15 -17.90
N ASP A 291 0.91 8.29 -17.88
CA ASP A 291 1.20 9.39 -16.94
C ASP A 291 1.16 8.94 -15.46
N ASN A 292 0.20 8.09 -15.10
CA ASN A 292 0.09 7.52 -13.76
C ASN A 292 1.27 6.60 -13.42
N GLN A 293 1.78 5.86 -14.41
CA GLN A 293 2.94 4.99 -14.22
C GLN A 293 4.24 5.80 -14.09
N LYS A 294 4.38 6.90 -14.83
CA LYS A 294 5.49 7.85 -14.63
C LYS A 294 5.49 8.42 -13.21
N TRP A 295 4.31 8.72 -12.67
CA TRP A 295 4.17 9.18 -11.28
C TRP A 295 4.66 8.12 -10.29
N PHE A 296 4.18 6.87 -10.40
CA PHE A 296 4.65 5.79 -9.52
C PHE A 296 6.16 5.56 -9.64
N ALA A 297 6.67 5.49 -10.87
CA ALA A 297 8.11 5.31 -11.12
C ALA A 297 8.96 6.44 -10.52
N THR A 298 8.51 7.69 -10.63
CA THR A 298 9.21 8.84 -10.04
C THR A 298 9.18 8.78 -8.51
N GLY A 299 8.02 8.48 -7.92
CA GLY A 299 7.88 8.33 -6.47
C GLY A 299 8.71 7.20 -5.88
N GLU A 300 8.78 6.06 -6.58
CA GLU A 300 9.65 4.93 -6.22
C GLU A 300 11.13 5.32 -6.32
N THR A 301 11.51 6.03 -7.38
CA THR A 301 12.88 6.55 -7.55
C THR A 301 13.25 7.51 -6.40
N MET A 302 12.36 8.43 -6.03
CA MET A 302 12.55 9.33 -4.89
C MET A 302 12.78 8.55 -3.59
N SER A 303 12.02 7.48 -3.35
CA SER A 303 12.20 6.61 -2.16
C SER A 303 13.58 5.95 -2.10
N HIS A 304 14.08 5.47 -3.25
CA HIS A 304 15.42 4.88 -3.34
C HIS A 304 16.54 5.93 -3.18
N LEU A 305 16.32 7.15 -3.69
CA LEU A 305 17.24 8.27 -3.47
C LEU A 305 17.29 8.66 -1.99
N ASP A 306 16.14 8.79 -1.33
CA ASP A 306 16.04 9.07 0.10
C ASP A 306 16.79 8.02 0.93
N TYR A 307 16.69 6.74 0.56
CA TYR A 307 17.42 5.62 1.18
C TYR A 307 18.94 5.78 1.07
N LEU A 308 19.45 6.08 -0.13
CA LEU A 308 20.88 6.28 -0.38
C LEU A 308 21.40 7.54 0.32
N TYR A 309 20.61 8.60 0.31
CA TYR A 309 20.94 9.86 0.98
C TYR A 309 21.07 9.68 2.49
N CYS A 310 20.11 9.01 3.13
CA CYS A 310 20.17 8.68 4.57
C CYS A 310 21.39 7.81 4.95
N ARG A 311 21.98 7.09 3.98
CA ARG A 311 23.18 6.25 4.15
C ARG A 311 24.46 6.92 3.67
N ASN A 312 24.42 8.23 3.39
CA ASN A 312 25.56 9.02 2.93
C ASN A 312 26.22 8.46 1.65
N LYS A 313 25.44 7.87 0.74
CA LYS A 313 25.94 7.37 -0.56
C LYS A 313 25.83 8.36 -1.70
N ILE A 314 24.94 9.34 -1.56
CA ILE A 314 24.68 10.38 -2.54
C ILE A 314 24.55 11.74 -1.85
N GLU A 315 24.60 12.81 -2.63
CA GLU A 315 24.26 14.16 -2.21
C GLU A 315 22.90 14.57 -2.77
N LYS A 316 22.23 15.50 -2.08
CA LYS A 316 20.98 16.12 -2.50
C LYS A 316 21.16 17.64 -2.37
N ILE A 317 21.06 18.35 -3.48
CA ILE A 317 21.25 19.81 -3.54
C ILE A 317 20.03 20.43 -4.22
N LEU A 318 19.53 21.54 -3.68
CA LEU A 318 18.52 22.35 -4.35
C LEU A 318 19.22 23.29 -5.33
N ASP A 319 18.89 23.21 -6.61
CA ASP A 319 19.47 24.07 -7.64
C ASP A 319 18.80 25.46 -7.69
N LYS A 320 19.33 26.34 -8.54
CA LYS A 320 18.85 27.72 -8.72
C LYS A 320 17.42 27.82 -9.27
N ASP A 321 16.93 26.74 -9.89
CA ASP A 321 15.61 26.66 -10.50
C ASP A 321 14.60 25.96 -9.55
N ASN A 322 15.00 25.73 -8.29
CA ASN A 322 14.27 25.04 -7.24
C ASN A 322 13.98 23.56 -7.54
N PHE A 323 14.88 22.89 -8.27
CA PHE A 323 14.85 21.44 -8.40
C PHE A 323 15.87 20.76 -7.49
N TYR A 324 15.46 19.69 -6.83
CA TYR A 324 16.40 18.79 -6.18
C TYR A 324 17.19 18.01 -7.22
N LYS A 325 18.51 18.08 -7.08
CA LYS A 325 19.50 17.38 -7.89
C LYS A 325 20.29 16.42 -7.00
N TYR A 326 20.52 15.22 -7.53
CA TYR A 326 21.23 14.14 -6.86
C TYR A 326 22.50 13.77 -7.62
N SER A 327 23.55 13.45 -6.87
CA SER A 327 24.86 13.07 -7.38
C SER A 327 25.53 12.04 -6.46
N ILE A 328 26.46 11.25 -7.00
CA ILE A 328 27.27 10.34 -6.19
C ILE A 328 28.26 11.17 -5.35
N LYS A 329 28.55 10.69 -4.13
CA LYS A 329 29.60 11.26 -3.26
C LYS A 329 31.01 10.78 -3.61
#